data_AF-K9W0X3-F1
#
_entry.id   AF-K9W0X3-F1
#
_cell.length_a   1.000
_cell.length_b   1.000
_cell.length_c   1.000
_cell.angle_alpha   90.00
_cell.angle_beta   90.00
_cell.angle_gamma   90.00
#
_symmetry.space_group_name_H-M   'P 1'
#
loop_
_entity.id
_entity.type
_entity.pdbx_description
1 polymer ?
#
loop_
_entity_poly.entity_id
_entity_poly.type
_entity_poly.pdbx_seq_one_letter_code
_entity_poly.pdbx_strand_id
1 'polypeptide(L)'
;MKLTTATNNTFSSVVNSVKSITTKLPLKVVIASALLLGVTGSMVMDSFVLTAPSYAKTVSKTKARKAKKRVTAKKPVTAKKPVVAKKPTVKPIAVNPINLPPTFQNSNDSPRPVGSSLFGQQEVTQNQFMVVAAPLSGNRYQLVILQQLSNKRACWAENGSSVKPLLLDFDFTGICGRFTDSNGYSMRQAGVDLGAQYNFDVVQRGNQLVLLGTKSRDFNAQPIELGRSNGIGQGFTKINLDSNWRLAKRTYNGKALGHIYLTTDSVASR
;
A
#
# COMPACT_ATOMS: atom_id res chain seq x y z
N MET A 1 37.00 9.26 -65.80
CA MET A 1 36.89 8.10 -64.88
C MET A 1 36.38 8.56 -63.51
N LYS A 2 35.12 8.30 -63.17
CA LYS A 2 34.68 7.59 -61.96
C LYS A 2 33.14 7.58 -61.89
N LEU A 3 32.66 6.49 -61.32
CA LEU A 3 31.34 5.91 -61.47
C LEU A 3 30.21 6.64 -60.72
N THR A 4 29.05 6.61 -61.37
CA THR A 4 27.68 6.40 -60.86
C THR A 4 27.48 6.06 -59.38
N THR A 5 26.45 6.67 -58.78
CA THR A 5 25.43 5.89 -58.04
C THR A 5 24.07 6.59 -58.12
N ALA A 6 23.09 5.85 -58.62
CA ALA A 6 21.68 6.19 -58.56
C ALA A 6 21.08 5.61 -57.27
N THR A 7 20.12 6.31 -56.67
CA THR A 7 19.16 5.68 -55.76
C THR A 7 17.82 6.39 -55.93
N ASN A 8 16.93 5.74 -56.67
CA ASN A 8 15.50 6.05 -56.69
C ASN A 8 14.88 5.52 -55.39
N ASN A 9 13.98 6.29 -54.80
CA ASN A 9 12.76 5.75 -54.18
C ASN A 9 11.71 6.86 -54.03
N THR A 10 10.87 6.92 -55.06
CA THR A 10 9.41 6.99 -55.03
C THR A 10 8.75 7.19 -53.66
N PHE A 11 8.21 8.38 -53.42
CA PHE A 11 6.93 8.53 -52.70
C PHE A 11 6.12 9.64 -53.38
N SER A 12 5.23 9.22 -54.26
CA SER A 12 4.21 10.06 -54.87
C SER A 12 3.11 10.37 -53.85
N SER A 13 2.84 11.68 -53.72
CA SER A 13 1.51 12.29 -53.64
C SER A 13 0.40 11.56 -52.86
N VAL A 14 0.04 12.12 -51.70
CA VAL A 14 -1.38 12.32 -51.36
C VAL A 14 -1.56 13.76 -50.90
N VAL A 15 -2.10 14.56 -51.80
CA VAL A 15 -2.64 15.90 -51.59
C VAL A 15 -4.12 15.74 -51.19
N ASN A 16 -4.64 16.73 -50.46
CA ASN A 16 -6.02 16.95 -49.97
C ASN A 16 -6.22 16.51 -48.51
N SER A 17 -6.75 17.33 -47.59
CA SER A 17 -7.57 18.52 -47.74
C SER A 17 -7.40 19.40 -46.49
N VAL A 18 -7.07 20.66 -46.71
CA VAL A 18 -7.10 21.72 -45.71
C VAL A 18 -8.57 22.07 -45.44
N LYS A 19 -9.09 21.71 -44.27
CA LYS A 19 -10.25 22.40 -43.69
C LYS A 19 -9.78 23.24 -42.52
N SER A 20 -9.58 24.52 -42.81
CA SER A 20 -9.39 25.58 -41.83
C SER A 20 -10.63 25.66 -40.93
N ILE A 21 -10.47 25.27 -39.66
CA ILE A 21 -11.45 25.60 -38.62
C ILE A 21 -11.06 26.96 -38.09
N THR A 22 -11.86 27.94 -38.45
CA THR A 22 -11.79 29.32 -37.97
C THR A 22 -11.94 29.36 -36.46
N THR A 23 -10.96 30.03 -35.85
CA THR A 23 -10.81 30.39 -34.46
C THR A 23 -11.95 31.24 -33.92
N LYS A 24 -12.43 30.95 -32.70
CA LYS A 24 -12.87 31.97 -31.72
C LYS A 24 -12.69 31.43 -30.29
N LEU A 25 -11.56 31.77 -29.67
CA LEU A 25 -11.30 31.60 -28.25
C LEU A 25 -11.00 32.99 -27.67
N PRO A 26 -11.77 33.52 -26.69
CA PRO A 26 -11.39 34.76 -26.02
C PRO A 26 -10.40 34.46 -24.89
N LEU A 27 -9.10 34.57 -25.17
CA LEU A 27 -8.06 34.66 -24.16
C LEU A 27 -8.09 36.08 -23.54
N LYS A 28 -8.40 36.19 -22.25
CA LYS A 28 -8.04 37.36 -21.46
C LYS A 28 -6.59 37.18 -21.00
N VAL A 29 -5.66 37.73 -21.78
CA VAL A 29 -4.26 37.92 -21.38
C VAL A 29 -4.18 39.22 -20.59
N VAL A 30 -3.85 39.13 -19.30
CA VAL A 30 -3.40 40.28 -18.51
C VAL A 30 -1.88 40.36 -18.68
N ILE A 31 -1.44 41.36 -19.44
CA ILE A 31 -0.04 41.75 -19.58
C ILE A 31 0.29 42.65 -18.38
N ALA A 32 1.24 42.23 -17.55
CA ALA A 32 1.93 43.12 -16.62
C ALA A 32 3.42 43.10 -16.98
N SER A 33 3.82 44.04 -17.84
CA SER A 33 5.21 44.37 -18.11
C SER A 33 5.76 45.18 -16.93
N ALA A 34 6.82 44.71 -16.30
CA ALA A 34 7.70 45.54 -15.49
C ALA A 34 9.14 45.30 -15.97
N LEU A 35 9.58 46.23 -16.81
CA LEU A 35 10.98 46.44 -17.18
C LEU A 35 11.63 47.17 -16.00
N LEU A 36 12.70 46.61 -15.40
CA LEU A 36 13.60 47.37 -14.55
C LEU A 36 15.04 46.91 -14.79
N LEU A 37 15.84 47.90 -15.16
CA LEU A 37 17.24 47.86 -15.53
C LEU A 37 18.13 47.38 -14.40
N GLY A 38 19.23 46.72 -14.75
CA GLY A 38 20.32 46.39 -13.85
C GLY A 38 21.09 47.65 -13.42
N VAL A 39 21.53 47.65 -12.16
CA VAL A 39 22.63 48.47 -11.66
C VAL A 39 23.48 47.59 -10.75
N THR A 40 24.76 47.53 -11.05
CA THR A 40 25.83 46.91 -10.28
C THR A 40 26.04 47.65 -8.95
N GLY A 41 26.24 46.92 -7.86
CA GLY A 41 26.64 47.53 -6.59
C GLY A 41 26.76 46.52 -5.46
N SER A 42 27.97 46.01 -5.23
CA SER A 42 28.40 45.43 -3.96
C SER A 42 28.15 46.42 -2.84
N MET A 43 27.60 45.97 -1.70
CA MET A 43 28.03 46.36 -0.35
C MET A 43 27.19 45.66 0.73
N VAL A 44 27.91 45.04 1.67
CA VAL A 44 27.61 44.88 3.11
C VAL A 44 26.33 44.14 3.52
N MET A 45 26.53 42.93 4.06
CA MET A 45 25.54 42.21 4.86
C MET A 45 25.52 42.77 6.28
N ASP A 46 24.58 43.66 6.57
CA ASP A 46 24.20 43.98 7.94
C ASP A 46 23.14 42.97 8.44
N SER A 47 23.32 42.55 9.68
CA SER A 47 22.50 41.54 10.36
C SER A 47 21.10 42.06 10.62
N PHE A 48 20.12 41.61 9.84
CA PHE A 48 18.71 41.82 10.16
C PHE A 48 18.21 40.76 11.14
N VAL A 49 18.09 41.17 12.40
CA VAL A 49 17.32 40.45 13.43
C VAL A 49 15.84 40.55 13.08
N LEU A 50 15.26 39.46 12.56
CA LEU A 50 13.82 39.32 12.37
C LEU A 50 13.13 39.19 13.73
N THR A 51 12.61 40.32 14.23
CA THR A 51 11.62 40.34 15.31
C THR A 51 10.27 39.94 14.73
N ALA A 52 9.70 38.84 15.23
CA ALA A 52 8.38 38.35 14.81
C ALA A 52 7.26 39.33 15.19
N PRO A 53 6.27 39.59 14.32
CA PRO A 53 5.08 40.31 14.71
C PRO A 53 4.18 39.42 15.58
N SER A 54 3.95 39.89 16.81
CA SER A 54 2.92 39.44 17.74
C SER A 54 1.53 39.48 17.07
N TYR A 55 0.94 38.31 16.83
CA TYR A 55 -0.48 38.21 16.49
C TYR A 55 -1.31 38.42 17.75
N ALA A 56 -1.98 39.57 17.81
CA ALA A 56 -2.99 39.88 18.81
C ALA A 56 -4.15 38.87 18.72
N LYS A 57 -4.40 38.15 19.82
CA LYS A 57 -5.61 37.33 20.00
C LYS A 57 -6.81 38.26 20.22
N THR A 58 -7.70 38.34 19.25
CA THR A 58 -9.03 38.91 19.44
C THR A 58 -9.85 37.97 20.33
N VAL A 59 -10.09 38.38 21.57
CA VAL A 59 -10.94 37.67 22.54
C VAL A 59 -12.40 37.88 22.16
N SER A 60 -13.01 36.89 21.49
CA SER A 60 -14.47 36.82 21.35
C SER A 60 -15.08 36.45 22.71
N LYS A 61 -15.78 37.41 23.32
CA LYS A 61 -16.61 37.19 24.52
C LYS A 61 -17.86 36.39 24.13
N THR A 62 -17.78 35.07 24.18
CA THR A 62 -18.98 34.21 24.14
C THR A 62 -19.60 34.15 25.52
N LYS A 63 -20.82 34.65 25.65
CA LYS A 63 -21.64 34.59 26.87
C LYS A 63 -21.78 33.14 27.34
N ALA A 64 -21.29 32.84 28.55
CA ALA A 64 -21.46 31.55 29.20
C ALA A 64 -22.95 31.32 29.53
N ARG A 65 -23.57 30.37 28.84
CA ARG A 65 -24.91 29.86 29.18
C ARG A 65 -24.73 28.81 30.28
N LYS A 66 -25.28 29.07 31.48
CA LYS A 66 -25.26 28.12 32.62
C LYS A 66 -25.81 26.76 32.18
N ALA A 67 -24.95 25.75 32.14
CA ALA A 67 -25.36 24.36 31.95
C ALA A 67 -25.98 23.84 33.26
N LYS A 68 -27.27 23.46 33.23
CA LYS A 68 -27.90 22.71 34.32
C LYS A 68 -27.21 21.35 34.44
N LYS A 69 -26.62 21.08 35.60
CA LYS A 69 -25.98 19.81 35.95
C LYS A 69 -27.05 18.72 36.03
N ARG A 70 -27.15 17.87 35.00
CA ARG A 70 -28.01 16.69 35.03
C ARG A 70 -27.31 15.63 35.87
N VAL A 71 -27.78 15.44 37.10
CA VAL A 71 -27.34 14.34 37.97
C VAL A 71 -27.97 13.06 37.42
N THR A 72 -27.18 12.24 36.74
CA THR A 72 -27.58 10.89 36.37
C THR A 72 -27.33 10.00 37.58
N ALA A 73 -28.40 9.61 38.28
CA ALA A 73 -28.32 8.63 39.36
C ALA A 73 -27.74 7.31 38.81
N LYS A 74 -26.58 6.90 39.32
CA LYS A 74 -26.01 5.58 39.02
C LYS A 74 -26.83 4.54 39.78
N LYS A 75 -27.55 3.69 39.05
CA LYS A 75 -28.22 2.51 39.60
C LYS A 75 -27.15 1.54 40.14
N PRO A 76 -27.32 0.91 41.32
CA PRO A 76 -26.34 -0.04 41.84
C PRO A 76 -26.28 -1.26 40.92
N VAL A 77 -25.08 -1.67 40.50
CA VAL A 77 -24.86 -2.95 39.83
C VAL A 77 -24.66 -3.99 40.93
N THR A 78 -25.62 -4.90 41.08
CA THR A 78 -25.50 -6.08 41.94
C THR A 78 -24.41 -6.99 41.38
N ALA A 79 -23.31 -7.14 42.11
CA ALA A 79 -22.25 -8.09 41.79
C ALA A 79 -22.81 -9.52 41.84
N LYS A 80 -22.85 -10.20 40.69
CA LYS A 80 -23.13 -11.65 40.64
C LYS A 80 -21.92 -12.40 41.20
N LYS A 81 -22.14 -13.33 42.12
CA LYS A 81 -21.12 -14.23 42.67
C LYS A 81 -20.36 -14.96 41.54
N PRO A 82 -19.06 -15.26 41.70
CA PRO A 82 -18.33 -16.05 40.73
C PRO A 82 -18.94 -17.45 40.62
N VAL A 83 -19.30 -17.88 39.41
CA VAL A 83 -19.64 -19.27 39.14
C VAL A 83 -18.32 -20.05 39.09
N VAL A 84 -18.13 -20.93 40.07
CA VAL A 84 -17.04 -21.90 40.09
C VAL A 84 -17.27 -22.87 38.93
N ALA A 85 -16.49 -22.73 37.86
CA ALA A 85 -16.48 -23.69 36.76
C ALA A 85 -15.88 -25.01 37.26
N LYS A 86 -16.70 -26.07 37.32
CA LYS A 86 -16.21 -27.43 37.53
C LYS A 86 -15.38 -27.85 36.31
N LYS A 87 -14.13 -28.26 36.55
CA LYS A 87 -13.20 -28.82 35.57
C LYS A 87 -13.85 -30.05 34.90
N PRO A 88 -13.93 -30.15 33.55
CA PRO A 88 -14.43 -31.35 32.90
C PRO A 88 -13.48 -32.51 33.16
N THR A 89 -13.98 -33.57 33.78
CA THR A 89 -13.27 -34.84 33.93
C THR A 89 -13.34 -35.58 32.59
N VAL A 90 -12.27 -35.52 31.81
CA VAL A 90 -12.13 -36.35 30.60
C VAL A 90 -11.88 -37.78 31.06
N LYS A 91 -12.84 -38.67 30.83
CA LYS A 91 -12.63 -40.12 30.97
C LYS A 91 -11.71 -40.58 29.83
N PRO A 92 -10.68 -41.41 30.08
CA PRO A 92 -9.87 -41.98 29.02
C PRO A 92 -10.75 -42.89 28.16
N ILE A 93 -10.77 -42.64 26.85
CA ILE A 93 -11.34 -43.55 25.87
C ILE A 93 -10.30 -44.66 25.69
N ALA A 94 -10.67 -45.89 26.03
CA ALA A 94 -9.88 -47.07 25.71
C ALA A 94 -9.87 -47.27 24.19
N VAL A 95 -8.71 -47.17 23.56
CA VAL A 95 -8.51 -47.53 22.16
C VAL A 95 -8.11 -49.01 22.12
N ASN A 96 -8.99 -49.86 21.59
CA ASN A 96 -8.66 -51.25 21.30
C ASN A 96 -7.63 -51.30 20.17
N PRO A 97 -6.53 -52.07 20.32
CA PRO A 97 -5.66 -52.39 19.20
C PRO A 97 -6.33 -53.47 18.34
N ILE A 98 -6.20 -53.40 17.03
CA ILE A 98 -6.14 -54.50 16.03
C ILE A 98 -6.63 -53.99 14.67
N ASN A 99 -5.65 -53.78 13.77
CA ASN A 99 -5.58 -54.09 12.33
C ASN A 99 -4.89 -52.99 11.51
N LEU A 100 -3.55 -53.09 11.46
CA LEU A 100 -2.73 -52.49 10.39
C LEU A 100 -2.77 -53.42 9.16
N PRO A 101 -3.06 -52.92 7.95
CA PRO A 101 -2.64 -53.54 6.69
C PRO A 101 -1.18 -53.19 6.35
N PRO A 102 -0.51 -53.97 5.47
CA PRO A 102 0.95 -54.03 5.41
C PRO A 102 1.60 -52.82 4.74
N THR A 103 2.84 -52.62 5.16
CA THR A 103 3.82 -51.61 4.76
C THR A 103 4.13 -51.59 3.26
N PHE A 104 4.07 -50.40 2.67
CA PHE A 104 4.90 -50.05 1.51
C PHE A 104 6.04 -49.14 1.99
N GLN A 105 7.28 -49.63 1.90
CA GLN A 105 8.48 -48.84 2.13
C GLN A 105 9.01 -48.25 0.82
N ASN A 106 9.68 -47.10 0.99
CA ASN A 106 10.66 -46.43 0.13
C ASN A 106 10.15 -45.33 -0.80
N SER A 107 10.33 -44.07 -0.38
CA SER A 107 11.55 -43.32 -0.75
C SER A 107 11.62 -41.98 -0.01
N ASN A 108 12.84 -41.63 0.36
CA ASN A 108 13.23 -40.44 1.09
C ASN A 108 12.82 -39.16 0.34
N ASP A 109 11.89 -38.39 0.90
CA ASP A 109 12.04 -36.96 1.14
C ASP A 109 10.79 -36.48 1.90
N SER A 110 10.87 -36.49 3.24
CA SER A 110 9.93 -35.71 4.04
C SER A 110 10.76 -34.62 4.68
N PRO A 111 10.77 -33.40 4.13
CA PRO A 111 11.29 -32.26 4.86
C PRO A 111 10.42 -32.14 6.10
N ARG A 112 10.94 -32.55 7.25
CA ARG A 112 10.39 -32.10 8.54
C ARG A 112 10.31 -30.57 8.42
N PRO A 113 9.14 -29.96 8.59
CA PRO A 113 9.01 -28.51 8.42
C PRO A 113 9.95 -27.85 9.41
N VAL A 114 10.94 -27.15 8.86
CA VAL A 114 11.87 -26.29 9.59
C VAL A 114 11.01 -25.16 10.15
N GLY A 115 10.66 -25.26 11.43
CA GLY A 115 9.80 -24.30 12.13
C GLY A 115 8.39 -24.22 11.53
N SER A 116 7.48 -25.09 11.99
CA SER A 116 6.06 -24.92 11.69
C SER A 116 5.59 -23.57 12.24
N SER A 117 5.51 -22.57 11.36
CA SER A 117 4.82 -21.32 11.65
C SER A 117 3.39 -21.68 12.03
N LEU A 118 2.93 -21.20 13.20
CA LEU A 118 1.55 -21.37 13.68
C LEU A 118 0.51 -21.07 12.58
N PHE A 119 0.87 -20.20 11.66
CA PHE A 119 0.06 -19.80 10.53
C PHE A 119 0.54 -20.43 9.23
N GLY A 120 -0.40 -21.02 8.50
CA GLY A 120 -0.22 -21.41 7.10
C GLY A 120 -0.50 -20.25 6.15
N GLN A 121 -0.54 -20.55 4.86
CA GLN A 121 -1.01 -19.64 3.83
C GLN A 121 -1.89 -20.36 2.80
N GLN A 122 -2.69 -19.58 2.09
CA GLN A 122 -3.51 -20.03 0.97
C GLN A 122 -3.30 -19.07 -0.20
N GLU A 123 -3.07 -19.63 -1.39
CA GLU A 123 -2.95 -18.86 -2.62
C GLU A 123 -4.23 -18.06 -2.91
N VAL A 124 -4.04 -16.88 -3.52
CA VAL A 124 -5.16 -16.01 -3.93
C VAL A 124 -5.09 -15.72 -5.42
N THR A 125 -6.23 -15.36 -5.99
CA THR A 125 -6.31 -14.87 -7.37
C THR A 125 -5.72 -13.47 -7.44
N GLN A 126 -4.51 -13.35 -8.02
CA GLN A 126 -3.73 -12.10 -7.97
C GLN A 126 -4.44 -10.89 -8.58
N ASN A 127 -5.23 -11.08 -9.65
CA ASN A 127 -5.97 -10.01 -10.31
C ASN A 127 -7.12 -9.42 -9.47
N GLN A 128 -7.48 -10.06 -8.35
CA GLN A 128 -8.42 -9.50 -7.38
C GLN A 128 -7.75 -8.53 -6.42
N PHE A 129 -6.43 -8.35 -6.52
CA PHE A 129 -5.67 -7.50 -5.63
C PHE A 129 -4.96 -6.38 -6.39
N MET A 130 -4.73 -5.29 -5.68
CA MET A 130 -4.01 -4.13 -6.17
C MET A 130 -3.06 -3.65 -5.07
N VAL A 131 -1.76 -3.71 -5.35
CA VAL A 131 -0.71 -3.21 -4.46
C VAL A 131 -0.43 -1.76 -4.84
N VAL A 132 -0.62 -0.84 -3.89
CA VAL A 132 -0.53 0.59 -4.15
C VAL A 132 0.30 1.31 -3.10
N ALA A 133 1.08 2.28 -3.57
CA ALA A 133 1.65 3.33 -2.76
C ALA A 133 0.58 4.42 -2.54
N ALA A 134 0.10 4.57 -1.32
CA ALA A 134 -0.75 5.69 -0.93
C ALA A 134 0.14 6.86 -0.46
N PRO A 135 -0.04 8.08 -1.00
CA PRO A 135 0.75 9.22 -0.57
C PRO A 135 0.42 9.61 0.87
N LEU A 136 1.46 9.97 1.61
CA LEU A 136 1.40 10.63 2.91
C LEU A 136 1.75 12.12 2.75
N SER A 137 1.92 12.84 3.85
CA SER A 137 2.44 14.22 3.81
C SER A 137 3.86 14.26 3.23
N GLY A 138 4.11 15.18 2.30
CA GLY A 138 5.39 15.30 1.60
C GLY A 138 5.61 14.17 0.59
N ASN A 139 6.87 13.80 0.32
CA ASN A 139 7.24 12.73 -0.62
C ASN A 139 7.31 11.35 0.06
N ARG A 140 6.40 11.10 1.00
CA ARG A 140 6.34 9.83 1.74
C ARG A 140 5.16 9.02 1.25
N TYR A 141 5.29 7.70 1.28
CA TYR A 141 4.26 6.78 0.81
C TYR A 141 4.11 5.65 1.81
N GLN A 142 2.89 5.14 1.95
CA GLN A 142 2.61 3.90 2.67
C GLN A 142 2.11 2.82 1.72
N LEU A 143 2.39 1.57 2.02
CA LEU A 143 1.79 0.44 1.34
C LEU A 143 0.30 0.34 1.69
N VAL A 144 -0.54 0.20 0.68
CA VAL A 144 -1.93 -0.22 0.82
C VAL A 144 -2.19 -1.35 -0.16
N ILE A 145 -2.92 -2.37 0.28
CA ILE A 145 -3.41 -3.44 -0.59
C ILE A 145 -4.92 -3.33 -0.66
N LEU A 146 -5.45 -3.27 -1.88
CA LEU A 146 -6.89 -3.32 -2.13
C LEU A 146 -7.26 -4.72 -2.63
N GLN A 147 -8.48 -5.16 -2.30
CA GLN A 147 -9.03 -6.43 -2.77
C GLN A 147 -10.43 -6.22 -3.35
N GLN A 148 -10.73 -6.86 -4.48
CA GLN A 148 -12.06 -6.99 -5.07
C GLN A 148 -12.69 -8.30 -4.55
N LEU A 149 -13.72 -8.20 -3.70
CA LEU A 149 -14.42 -9.36 -3.13
C LEU A 149 -15.63 -9.78 -3.96
N SER A 150 -16.30 -8.84 -4.63
CA SER A 150 -17.43 -9.11 -5.52
C SER A 150 -17.47 -8.13 -6.69
N ASN A 151 -18.16 -8.46 -7.77
CA ASN A 151 -18.26 -7.60 -8.96
C ASN A 151 -19.40 -6.58 -8.89
N LYS A 152 -20.01 -6.36 -7.72
CA LYS A 152 -21.12 -5.39 -7.54
C LYS A 152 -20.69 -3.97 -7.89
N ARG A 153 -19.45 -3.60 -7.56
CA ARG A 153 -18.84 -2.31 -7.88
C ARG A 153 -17.33 -2.44 -7.86
N ALA A 154 -16.65 -1.76 -8.78
CA ALA A 154 -15.19 -1.74 -8.83
C ALA A 154 -14.60 -1.06 -7.59
N CYS A 155 -13.57 -1.66 -7.00
CA CYS A 155 -12.89 -1.14 -5.81
C CYS A 155 -11.82 -0.10 -6.16
N TRP A 156 -11.31 -0.12 -7.39
CA TRP A 156 -10.36 0.85 -7.91
C TRP A 156 -10.54 1.05 -9.43
N ALA A 157 -9.91 2.10 -9.96
CA ALA A 157 -9.70 2.31 -11.39
C ALA A 157 -8.23 2.70 -11.64
N GLU A 158 -7.70 2.38 -12.80
CA GLU A 158 -6.30 2.64 -13.17
C GLU A 158 -6.23 3.68 -14.31
N ASN A 159 -5.23 4.55 -14.25
CA ASN A 159 -4.85 5.44 -15.35
C ASN A 159 -3.32 5.58 -15.39
N GLY A 160 -2.68 4.83 -16.29
CA GLY A 160 -1.22 4.66 -16.28
C GLY A 160 -0.76 4.10 -14.93
N SER A 161 0.19 4.78 -14.28
CA SER A 161 0.68 4.41 -12.95
C SER A 161 -0.22 4.89 -11.80
N SER A 162 -1.22 5.73 -12.09
CA SER A 162 -2.13 6.26 -11.08
C SER A 162 -3.28 5.29 -10.80
N VAL A 163 -3.68 5.20 -9.55
CA VAL A 163 -4.83 4.40 -9.11
C VAL A 163 -5.83 5.31 -8.41
N LYS A 164 -7.10 5.21 -8.79
CA LYS A 164 -8.22 5.85 -8.08
C LYS A 164 -8.88 4.82 -7.16
N PRO A 165 -8.82 4.97 -5.83
CA PRO A 165 -9.47 4.05 -4.89
C PRO A 165 -10.98 4.33 -4.79
N LEU A 166 -11.76 3.76 -5.71
CA LEU A 166 -13.22 3.93 -5.79
C LEU A 166 -13.96 3.47 -4.53
N LEU A 167 -13.39 2.54 -3.76
CA LEU A 167 -13.97 2.08 -2.48
C LEU A 167 -14.20 3.19 -1.45
N LEU A 168 -13.58 4.36 -1.62
CA LEU A 168 -13.79 5.51 -0.73
C LEU A 168 -15.11 6.25 -1.02
N ASP A 169 -15.77 5.94 -2.14
CA ASP A 169 -16.97 6.63 -2.61
C ASP A 169 -18.28 5.89 -2.24
N PHE A 170 -18.21 4.79 -1.46
CA PHE A 170 -19.37 3.98 -1.09
C PHE A 170 -19.12 3.08 0.13
N ASP A 171 -20.19 2.48 0.68
CA ASP A 171 -20.05 1.40 1.67
C ASP A 171 -19.51 0.14 0.98
N PHE A 172 -18.22 -0.10 1.20
CA PHE A 172 -17.51 -1.20 0.55
C PHE A 172 -17.67 -2.56 1.26
N THR A 173 -18.49 -2.65 2.31
CA THR A 173 -18.70 -3.88 3.09
C THR A 173 -19.15 -5.04 2.20
N GLY A 174 -18.37 -6.14 2.20
CA GLY A 174 -18.62 -7.31 1.37
C GLY A 174 -18.35 -7.11 -0.14
N ILE A 175 -17.83 -5.95 -0.54
CA ILE A 175 -17.49 -5.61 -1.93
C ILE A 175 -15.98 -5.46 -2.10
N CYS A 176 -15.32 -4.75 -1.18
CA CYS A 176 -13.88 -4.53 -1.21
C CYS A 176 -13.20 -4.93 0.09
N GLY A 177 -11.94 -5.34 0.00
CA GLY A 177 -11.01 -5.41 1.12
C GLY A 177 -10.01 -4.26 1.05
N ARG A 178 -9.54 -3.80 2.22
CA ARG A 178 -8.51 -2.76 2.35
C ARG A 178 -7.56 -3.12 3.49
N PHE A 179 -6.26 -3.20 3.18
CA PHE A 179 -5.20 -3.53 4.14
C PHE A 179 -4.18 -2.38 4.13
N THR A 180 -3.94 -1.76 5.29
CA THR A 180 -3.22 -0.46 5.37
C THR A 180 -2.07 -0.43 6.36
N ASP A 181 -1.85 -1.52 7.11
CA ASP A 181 -0.85 -1.58 8.17
C ASP A 181 -0.37 -3.03 8.38
N SER A 182 0.52 -3.21 9.36
CA SER A 182 1.07 -4.51 9.76
C SER A 182 0.04 -5.47 10.36
N ASN A 183 -1.17 -5.02 10.71
CA ASN A 183 -2.27 -5.92 11.07
C ASN A 183 -2.90 -6.54 9.82
N GLY A 184 -2.92 -5.79 8.72
CA GLY A 184 -3.49 -6.22 7.43
C GLY A 184 -2.54 -7.02 6.55
N TYR A 185 -1.22 -6.81 6.66
CA TYR A 185 -0.24 -7.53 5.86
C TYR A 185 1.11 -7.78 6.55
N SER A 186 1.85 -8.77 6.09
CA SER A 186 3.25 -9.00 6.47
C SER A 186 4.05 -9.71 5.36
N MET A 187 5.36 -9.76 5.54
CA MET A 187 6.26 -10.49 4.64
C MET A 187 6.36 -11.96 5.04
N ARG A 188 6.43 -12.86 4.07
CA ARG A 188 6.74 -14.28 4.28
C ARG A 188 7.78 -14.74 3.27
N GLN A 189 8.77 -15.51 3.70
CA GLN A 189 9.80 -16.05 2.81
C GLN A 189 10.11 -17.50 3.16
N ALA A 190 10.21 -18.36 2.16
CA ALA A 190 10.56 -19.78 2.34
C ALA A 190 9.77 -20.45 3.47
N GLY A 191 8.47 -20.14 3.56
CA GLY A 191 7.58 -20.67 4.59
C GLY A 191 7.67 -20.01 5.98
N VAL A 192 8.58 -19.06 6.20
CA VAL A 192 8.76 -18.34 7.47
C VAL A 192 8.02 -17.01 7.46
N ASP A 193 7.17 -16.78 8.46
CA ASP A 193 6.49 -15.48 8.67
C ASP A 193 7.47 -14.46 9.25
N LEU A 194 7.66 -13.37 8.51
CA LEU A 194 8.63 -12.32 8.83
C LEU A 194 8.00 -11.05 9.41
N GLY A 195 6.70 -11.08 9.73
CA GLY A 195 5.97 -9.88 10.18
C GLY A 195 6.44 -9.26 11.49
N ALA A 196 7.22 -9.98 12.29
CA ALA A 196 7.82 -9.46 13.52
C ALA A 196 9.23 -8.89 13.32
N GLN A 197 9.89 -9.23 12.20
CA GLN A 197 11.27 -8.80 11.92
C GLN A 197 11.35 -7.73 10.82
N TYR A 198 10.37 -7.65 9.93
CA TYR A 198 10.37 -6.74 8.79
C TYR A 198 9.15 -5.82 8.75
N ASN A 199 9.39 -4.57 8.38
CA ASN A 199 8.40 -3.58 7.98
C ASN A 199 8.40 -3.41 6.45
N PHE A 200 7.38 -2.73 5.94
CA PHE A 200 7.34 -2.29 4.55
C PHE A 200 7.57 -0.80 4.43
N ASP A 201 8.51 -0.42 3.56
CA ASP A 201 8.78 0.95 3.18
C ASP A 201 8.53 1.14 1.69
N VAL A 202 7.98 2.29 1.31
CA VAL A 202 7.84 2.68 -0.09
C VAL A 202 8.70 3.92 -0.30
N VAL A 203 9.77 3.77 -1.07
CA VAL A 203 10.74 4.84 -1.32
C VAL A 203 10.73 5.25 -2.78
N GLN A 204 10.93 6.54 -3.04
CA GLN A 204 11.13 7.03 -4.39
C GLN A 204 12.59 6.80 -4.81
N ARG A 205 12.79 6.14 -5.96
CA ARG A 205 14.10 5.99 -6.62
C ARG A 205 13.97 6.47 -8.06
N GLY A 206 14.54 7.65 -8.36
CA GLY A 206 14.33 8.31 -9.64
C GLY A 206 12.85 8.64 -9.88
N ASN A 207 12.32 8.20 -11.03
CA ASN A 207 10.92 8.39 -11.41
C ASN A 207 10.03 7.18 -11.07
N GLN A 208 10.41 6.36 -10.08
CA GLN A 208 9.65 5.19 -9.67
C GLN A 208 9.53 5.13 -8.15
N LEU A 209 8.49 4.45 -7.67
CA LEU A 209 8.35 4.03 -6.29
C LEU A 209 8.76 2.58 -6.17
N VAL A 210 9.52 2.26 -5.14
CA VAL A 210 10.06 0.92 -4.87
C VAL A 210 9.55 0.45 -3.52
N LEU A 211 8.93 -0.74 -3.51
CA LEU A 211 8.48 -1.40 -2.30
C LEU A 211 9.62 -2.23 -1.71
N LEU A 212 9.96 -1.94 -0.46
CA LEU A 212 11.05 -2.56 0.28
C LEU A 212 10.53 -3.24 1.55
N GLY A 213 11.09 -4.40 1.87
CA GLY A 213 11.07 -5.01 3.19
C GLY A 213 12.31 -4.58 3.97
N THR A 214 12.14 -3.86 5.08
CA THR A 214 13.23 -3.35 5.93
C THR A 214 13.19 -3.99 7.30
N LYS A 215 14.36 -4.35 7.87
CA LYS A 215 14.38 -4.95 9.21
C LYS A 215 14.00 -3.91 10.27
N SER A 216 13.04 -4.24 11.12
CA SER A 216 12.50 -3.31 12.12
C SER A 216 13.48 -2.96 13.24
N ARG A 217 14.51 -3.79 13.48
CA ARG A 217 15.49 -3.64 14.58
C ARG A 217 16.94 -3.52 14.12
N ASP A 218 17.17 -3.50 12.82
CA ASP A 218 18.52 -3.46 12.23
C ASP A 218 18.47 -2.61 10.96
N PHE A 219 18.65 -1.30 11.15
CA PHE A 219 18.57 -0.31 10.06
C PHE A 219 19.76 -0.36 9.10
N ASN A 220 20.82 -1.10 9.45
CA ASN A 220 21.98 -1.31 8.59
C ASN A 220 21.81 -2.55 7.69
N ALA A 221 20.81 -3.39 7.97
CA ALA A 221 20.49 -4.51 7.10
C ALA A 221 20.06 -4.01 5.72
N GLN A 222 20.54 -4.70 4.70
CA GLN A 222 20.13 -4.40 3.33
C GLN A 222 18.62 -4.62 3.17
N PRO A 223 17.88 -3.62 2.63
CA PRO A 223 16.47 -3.78 2.30
C PRO A 223 16.25 -4.83 1.23
N ILE A 224 15.19 -5.61 1.38
CA ILE A 224 14.74 -6.57 0.37
C ILE A 224 13.77 -5.85 -0.56
N GLU A 225 13.95 -5.95 -1.86
CA GLU A 225 13.00 -5.37 -2.82
C GLU A 225 11.91 -6.38 -3.20
N LEU A 226 10.65 -5.90 -3.22
CA LEU A 226 9.48 -6.70 -3.52
C LEU A 226 8.79 -6.30 -4.83
N GLY A 227 9.06 -5.09 -5.33
CA GLY A 227 8.39 -4.57 -6.50
C GLY A 227 8.63 -3.10 -6.77
N ARG A 228 8.18 -2.63 -7.92
CA ARG A 228 8.33 -1.24 -8.39
C ARG A 228 7.09 -0.75 -9.14
N SER A 229 6.90 0.56 -9.15
CA SER A 229 5.93 1.22 -10.03
C SER A 229 6.50 1.49 -11.42
N ASN A 230 5.62 1.69 -12.40
CA ASN A 230 5.98 2.06 -13.78
C ASN A 230 5.96 3.59 -13.97
N GLY A 231 6.46 4.33 -12.99
CA GLY A 231 6.29 5.79 -12.91
C GLY A 231 5.68 6.23 -11.58
N ILE A 232 5.69 7.53 -11.31
CA ILE A 232 4.98 8.11 -10.15
C ILE A 232 3.61 8.58 -10.64
N GLY A 233 2.55 7.97 -10.12
CA GLY A 233 1.17 8.35 -10.42
C GLY A 233 0.76 9.62 -9.68
N GLN A 234 -0.33 10.23 -10.13
CA GLN A 234 -0.98 11.30 -9.37
C GLN A 234 -1.79 10.68 -8.23
N GLY A 235 -1.38 10.94 -6.98
CA GLY A 235 -2.02 10.37 -5.81
C GLY A 235 -1.54 8.93 -5.55
N PHE A 236 -2.47 7.96 -5.53
CA PHE A 236 -2.10 6.56 -5.31
C PHE A 236 -1.40 6.02 -6.55
N THR A 237 -0.29 5.32 -6.35
CA THR A 237 0.54 4.78 -7.43
C THR A 237 0.56 3.26 -7.38
N LYS A 238 0.31 2.58 -8.50
CA LYS A 238 0.40 1.11 -8.59
C LYS A 238 1.84 0.64 -8.42
N ILE A 239 2.02 -0.41 -7.61
CA ILE A 239 3.27 -1.15 -7.48
C ILE A 239 3.06 -2.51 -8.12
N ASN A 240 3.93 -2.86 -9.08
CA ASN A 240 3.99 -4.22 -9.61
C ASN A 240 4.99 -5.01 -8.76
N LEU A 241 4.55 -6.15 -8.23
CA LEU A 241 5.46 -7.05 -7.52
C LEU A 241 6.46 -7.66 -8.51
N ASP A 242 7.68 -7.87 -8.04
CA ASP A 242 8.70 -8.61 -8.80
C ASP A 242 8.23 -10.06 -8.98
N SER A 243 8.71 -10.74 -10.03
CA SER A 243 8.14 -12.02 -10.49
C SER A 243 8.18 -13.18 -9.47
N ASN A 244 9.06 -13.10 -8.48
CA ASN A 244 9.16 -14.07 -7.38
C ASN A 244 8.24 -13.75 -6.19
N TRP A 245 7.60 -12.58 -6.19
CA TRP A 245 6.69 -12.13 -5.16
C TRP A 245 5.24 -12.25 -5.60
N ARG A 246 4.40 -12.74 -4.68
CA ARG A 246 2.95 -12.82 -4.88
C ARG A 246 2.22 -12.56 -3.58
N LEU A 247 0.90 -12.36 -3.68
CA LEU A 247 0.04 -12.26 -2.52
C LEU A 247 -0.50 -13.64 -2.12
N ALA A 248 -0.67 -13.87 -0.82
CA ALA A 248 -1.37 -15.03 -0.27
C ALA A 248 -2.18 -14.61 0.96
N LYS A 249 -3.19 -15.39 1.36
CA LYS A 249 -3.92 -15.17 2.62
C LYS A 249 -3.30 -16.00 3.73
N ARG A 250 -3.11 -15.40 4.91
CA ARG A 250 -2.75 -16.13 6.13
C ARG A 250 -3.87 -17.12 6.48
N THR A 251 -3.49 -18.31 6.92
CA THR A 251 -4.45 -19.30 7.42
C THR A 251 -4.12 -19.77 8.84
N TYR A 252 -5.15 -20.17 9.57
CA TYR A 252 -5.01 -20.85 10.86
C TYR A 252 -5.97 -22.05 10.88
N ASN A 253 -5.44 -23.25 11.13
CA ASN A 253 -6.18 -24.51 11.07
C ASN A 253 -7.03 -24.65 9.78
N GLY A 254 -6.43 -24.31 8.64
CA GLY A 254 -7.08 -24.39 7.31
C GLY A 254 -8.09 -23.28 7.00
N LYS A 255 -8.36 -22.35 7.93
CA LYS A 255 -9.26 -21.21 7.69
C LYS A 255 -8.49 -19.96 7.30
N ALA A 256 -8.92 -19.28 6.24
CA ALA A 256 -8.36 -18.00 5.84
C ALA A 256 -8.68 -16.90 6.87
N LEU A 257 -7.67 -16.09 7.18
CA LEU A 257 -7.76 -14.93 8.06
C LEU A 257 -7.80 -13.63 7.24
N GLY A 258 -8.05 -12.51 7.92
CA GLY A 258 -8.04 -11.16 7.33
C GLY A 258 -6.65 -10.55 7.15
N HIS A 259 -5.62 -11.37 6.91
CA HIS A 259 -4.23 -10.94 6.81
C HIS A 259 -3.60 -11.44 5.51
N ILE A 260 -2.87 -10.57 4.82
CA ILE A 260 -2.25 -10.84 3.53
C ILE A 260 -0.73 -11.01 3.70
N TYR A 261 -0.19 -12.09 3.16
CA TYR A 261 1.24 -12.22 2.98
C TYR A 261 1.65 -11.65 1.62
N LEU A 262 2.70 -10.82 1.60
CA LEU A 262 3.58 -10.71 0.45
C LEU A 262 4.61 -11.82 0.59
N THR A 263 4.57 -12.82 -0.29
CA THR A 263 5.30 -14.07 -0.13
C THR A 263 6.17 -14.42 -1.33
N THR A 264 7.29 -15.09 -1.06
CA THR A 264 8.17 -15.76 -2.01
C THR A 264 8.56 -17.14 -1.44
N ASP A 265 8.80 -18.12 -2.32
CA ASP A 265 9.13 -19.49 -1.91
C ASP A 265 10.62 -19.67 -1.59
N SER A 266 11.46 -18.70 -1.98
CA SER A 266 12.88 -18.63 -1.65
C SER A 266 13.18 -17.53 -0.64
N VAL A 267 14.31 -17.65 0.07
CA VAL A 267 14.88 -16.52 0.80
C VAL A 267 15.33 -15.51 -0.25
N ALA A 268 14.76 -14.31 -0.24
CA ALA A 268 15.19 -13.29 -1.19
C ALA A 268 16.56 -12.77 -0.75
N SER A 269 17.61 -13.20 -1.43
CA SER A 269 18.93 -12.58 -1.41
C SER A 269 19.08 -11.75 -2.68
N ARG A 270 19.48 -10.49 -2.53
CA ARG A 270 20.16 -9.77 -3.60
C ARG A 270 21.54 -9.41 -3.11
#